data_AF-A0A954G597-F1
#
_entry.id   AF-A0A954G597-F1
#
_cell.length_a   1.000
_cell.length_b   1.000
_cell.length_c   1.000
_cell.angle_alpha   90.00
_cell.angle_beta   90.00
_cell.angle_gamma   90.00
#
_symmetry.space_group_name_H-M   'P 1'
#
loop_
_entity.id
_entity.type
_entity.pdbx_description
1 polymer ?
#
loop_
_entity_poly.entity_id
_entity_poly.type
_entity_poly.pdbx_seq_one_letter_code
_entity_poly.pdbx_strand_id
1 'polypeptide(L)' 'AVLFGSGMGNANSHTNSDLPIIMAGGGYGTGEFRKAPSKGPGKVPLCNLFLDIAQKMGVEKEAFGTSTGRFS' A
#
# COMPACT_ATOMS: atom_id res chain seq x y z
N ALA A 1 11.29 6.23 6.57
CA ALA A 1 10.57 6.13 5.29
C ALA A 1 9.46 7.17 5.28
N VAL A 2 9.08 7.69 4.11
CA VAL A 2 7.95 8.61 3.97
C VAL A 2 6.91 7.98 3.05
N LEU A 3 5.66 7.94 3.50
CA LEU A 3 4.51 7.57 2.67
C LEU A 3 3.66 8.83 2.47
N PHE A 4 3.40 9.15 1.21
CA PHE A 4 2.61 10.30 0.80
C PHE A 4 1.56 9.87 -0.22
N GLY A 5 0.35 10.41 -0.13
CA GLY A 5 -0.72 10.01 -1.05
C GLY A 5 -2.10 10.43 -0.56
N SER A 6 -3.12 9.82 -1.16
CA SER A 6 -4.52 10.06 -0.82
C SER A 6 -5.20 8.78 -0.34
N GLY A 7 -6.09 8.91 0.65
CA GLY A 7 -7.02 7.84 1.05
C GLY A 7 -8.17 7.62 0.06
N MET A 8 -8.27 8.47 -0.98
CA MET A 8 -9.36 8.47 -1.96
C MET A 8 -8.80 8.56 -3.38
N GLY A 9 -9.19 7.62 -4.24
CA GLY A 9 -8.81 7.61 -5.65
C GLY A 9 -9.71 8.47 -6.53
N ASN A 10 -10.97 8.66 -6.13
CA ASN A 10 -11.90 9.58 -6.75
C ASN A 10 -12.75 10.25 -5.68
N ALA A 11 -12.60 11.57 -5.53
CA ALA A 11 -13.32 12.37 -4.55
C ALA A 11 -14.81 12.47 -4.83
N ASN A 12 -15.22 12.56 -6.10
CA ASN A 12 -16.63 12.70 -6.47
C ASN A 12 -17.45 11.45 -6.10
N SER A 13 -16.89 10.27 -6.30
CA SER A 13 -17.55 8.99 -5.98
C SER A 13 -17.11 8.39 -4.64
N HIS A 14 -16.32 9.14 -3.86
CA HIS A 14 -15.78 8.70 -2.57
C HIS A 14 -15.09 7.32 -2.59
N THR A 15 -14.43 6.96 -3.71
CA THR A 15 -13.85 5.62 -3.85
C THR A 15 -12.47 5.54 -3.20
N ASN A 16 -12.23 4.46 -2.46
CA ASN A 16 -10.94 4.16 -1.82
C ASN A 16 -10.10 3.10 -2.59
N SER A 17 -10.36 2.95 -3.89
CA SER A 17 -9.59 2.08 -4.80
C SER A 17 -8.70 2.89 -5.73
N ASP A 18 -7.66 2.25 -6.28
CA ASP A 18 -6.70 2.86 -7.22
C ASP A 18 -6.06 4.14 -6.64
N LEU A 19 -5.56 4.02 -5.41
CA LEU A 19 -5.08 5.14 -4.62
C LEU A 19 -3.72 5.64 -5.14
N PRO A 20 -3.52 6.97 -5.28
CA PRO A 20 -2.23 7.52 -5.60
C PRO A 20 -1.34 7.49 -4.36
N ILE A 21 -0.30 6.67 -4.39
CA ILE A 21 0.65 6.47 -3.27
C ILE A 21 2.07 6.63 -3.79
N ILE A 22 2.87 7.39 -3.04
CA ILE A 22 4.30 7.54 -3.20
C ILE A 22 4.96 7.06 -1.91
N MET A 23 5.94 6.17 -2.05
CA MET A 23 6.77 5.70 -0.94
C MET A 23 8.23 6.02 -1.23
N ALA A 24 8.92 6.61 -0.26
CA ALA A 24 10.33 6.96 -0.36
C ALA A 24 11.14 6.45 0.84
N GLY A 25 12.28 5.83 0.55
CA GLY A 25 13.20 5.26 1.54
C GLY A 25 12.67 3.96 2.17
N GLY A 26 13.19 3.57 3.34
CA GLY A 26 12.69 2.37 4.07
C GLY A 26 13.08 1.02 3.46
N GLY A 27 14.10 0.99 2.60
CA GLY A 27 14.56 -0.25 1.95
C GLY A 27 13.77 -0.66 0.71
N TYR A 28 12.87 0.18 0.20
CA TYR A 28 12.08 -0.09 -1.01
C TYR A 28 12.81 0.23 -2.33
N GLY A 29 14.14 0.34 -2.30
CA GLY A 29 14.97 0.55 -3.48
C GLY A 29 14.91 1.97 -4.06
N THR A 30 15.31 2.09 -5.33
CA THR A 30 15.32 3.33 -6.11
C THR A 30 14.00 3.54 -6.86
N GLY A 31 13.65 4.79 -7.18
CA GLY A 31 12.34 5.18 -7.71
C GLY A 31 11.85 4.36 -8.90
N GLU A 32 10.86 3.51 -8.65
CA GLU A 32 10.17 2.68 -9.65
C GLU A 32 8.67 3.00 -9.60
N PHE A 33 8.04 3.19 -10.76
CA PHE A 33 6.59 3.26 -10.84
C PHE A 33 6.02 1.84 -10.91
N ARG A 34 5.14 1.49 -9.95
CA ARG A 34 4.41 0.22 -9.94
C ARG A 34 2.91 0.48 -9.98
N LYS A 35 2.21 -0.14 -10.92
CA LYS A 35 0.75 -0.18 -10.97
C LYS A 35 0.25 -1.53 -10.46
N ALA A 36 -0.24 -1.55 -9.23
CA ALA A 36 -0.91 -2.72 -8.70
C ALA A 36 -2.25 -2.95 -9.43
N PRO A 37 -2.67 -4.21 -9.65
CA PRO A 37 -4.02 -4.47 -10.14
C PRO A 37 -5.05 -3.85 -9.19
N SER A 38 -5.93 -3.01 -9.73
CA SER A 38 -6.92 -2.27 -8.94
C SER A 38 -8.30 -2.93 -8.89
N LYS A 39 -8.51 -4.00 -9.67
CA LYS A 39 -9.80 -4.70 -9.83
C LYS A 39 -9.61 -6.22 -9.97
N GLY A 40 -10.69 -6.97 -9.73
CA GLY A 40 -10.74 -8.43 -9.93
C GLY A 40 -9.99 -9.23 -8.86
N PRO A 41 -9.81 -10.55 -9.08
CA PRO A 41 -9.20 -11.48 -8.12
C PRO A 41 -7.75 -11.13 -7.76
N GLY A 42 -7.04 -10.43 -8.66
CA GLY A 42 -5.66 -9.99 -8.45
C GLY A 42 -5.53 -8.65 -7.74
N LYS A 43 -6.63 -8.05 -7.25
CA LYS A 43 -6.59 -6.75 -6.56
C LYS A 43 -5.66 -6.82 -5.35
N VAL A 44 -4.67 -5.93 -5.30
CA VAL A 44 -3.73 -5.86 -4.18
C VAL A 44 -4.23 -4.81 -3.17
N PRO A 45 -4.51 -5.21 -1.91
CA PRO A 45 -4.89 -4.26 -0.87
C PRO A 45 -3.72 -3.35 -0.49
N LEU A 46 -3.96 -2.03 -0.37
CA LEU A 46 -2.96 -1.09 0.18
C LEU A 46 -2.52 -1.49 1.60
N CYS A 47 -3.39 -2.19 2.34
CA CYS A 47 -3.06 -2.75 3.65
C CYS A 47 -1.84 -3.68 3.64
N ASN A 48 -1.51 -4.34 2.51
CA ASN A 48 -0.29 -5.14 2.40
C ASN A 48 0.96 -4.25 2.56
N LEU A 49 0.92 -3.02 2.05
CA LEU A 49 2.00 -2.04 2.19
C LEU A 49 2.13 -1.59 3.64
N PHE A 50 1.02 -1.32 4.31
CA PHE A 50 1.03 -0.92 5.73
C PHE A 50 1.53 -2.03 6.65
N LEU A 51 1.16 -3.28 6.38
CA LEU A 51 1.71 -4.44 7.10
C LEU A 51 3.23 -4.54 6.92
N ASP A 52 3.70 -4.39 5.68
CA ASP A 52 5.13 -4.45 5.35
C ASP A 52 5.93 -3.31 6.02
N ILE A 53 5.41 -2.07 6.02
CA ILE A 53 6.01 -0.96 6.77
C ILE A 53 6.09 -1.27 8.26
N ALA A 54 5.00 -1.75 8.87
CA ALA A 54 4.95 -2.03 10.30
C ALA A 54 5.98 -3.11 10.69
N GLN A 55 6.05 -4.19 9.93
CA GLN A 55 7.01 -5.28 10.18
C GLN A 55 8.46 -4.84 9.96
N LYS A 56 8.75 -4.02 8.94
CA LYS A 56 10.07 -3.40 8.76
C LYS A 56 10.46 -2.44 9.89
N MET A 57 9.48 -1.93 10.64
CA MET A 57 9.69 -1.12 11.85
C MET A 57 9.78 -1.95 13.14
N GLY A 58 9.80 -3.29 13.03
CA GLY A 58 9.91 -4.19 14.18
C GLY A 58 8.58 -4.52 14.88
N VAL A 59 7.44 -4.19 14.27
CA VAL A 59 6.12 -4.56 14.81
C VAL A 59 5.78 -5.98 14.38
N GLU A 60 5.69 -6.88 15.35
CA GLU A 60 5.27 -8.27 15.13
C GLU A 60 3.74 -8.36 14.98
N LYS A 61 3.25 -8.11 13.76
CA LYS A 61 1.86 -8.37 13.37
C LYS A 61 1.78 -9.30 12.18
N GLU A 62 0.79 -10.19 12.20
CA GLU A 62 0.52 -11.11 11.09
C GLU A 62 -0.39 -10.50 10.02
N ALA A 63 -1.26 -9.56 10.41
CA ALA A 63 -2.21 -8.89 9.52
C ALA A 63 -2.48 -7.43 9.95
N PHE A 64 -2.90 -6.61 8.97
CA PHE A 64 -3.38 -5.25 9.17
C PHE A 64 -4.59 -4.98 8.26
N GLY A 65 -5.74 -4.60 8.84
CA GLY A 65 -6.93 -4.28 8.06
C GLY A 65 -7.35 -5.41 7.12
N THR A 66 -7.38 -5.12 5.82
CA THR A 66 -7.73 -6.10 4.76
C THR A 66 -6.48 -6.69 4.07
N SER A 67 -5.32 -6.69 4.74
CA SER A 67 -4.10 -7.26 4.19
C SER A 67 -4.27 -8.75 3.90
N THR A 68 -3.77 -9.20 2.75
CA THR A 68 -3.68 -10.62 2.37
C THR A 68 -2.25 -11.15 2.43
N GLY A 69 -1.27 -10.31 2.74
CA GLY A 69 0.16 -10.64 2.85
C GLY A 69 1.04 -9.38 2.92
N ARG A 70 2.36 -9.58 2.82
CA ARG A 70 3.32 -8.47 2.65
C ARG A 70 3.25 -7.91 1.23
N PHE A 71 3.67 -6.65 1.08
CA PHE A 71 3.75 -6.00 -0.23
C PHE A 71 5.07 -6.30 -0.97
N SER A 72 6.19 -6.42 -0.25
CA SER A 72 7.50 -6.78 -0.80
C SER A 72 7.76 -8.28 -0.84
#